data_AF-A0A9P8XZV4-F1
#
_entry.id   AF-A0A9P8XZV4-F1
#
_cell.length_a   1.000
_cell.length_b   1.000
_cell.length_c   1.000
_cell.angle_alpha   90.00
_cell.angle_beta   90.00
_cell.angle_gamma   90.00
#
_symmetry.space_group_name_H-M   'P 1'
#
loop_
_entity.id
_entity.type
_entity.pdbx_description
1 polymer ?
#
loop_
_entity_poly.entity_id
_entity_poly.type
_entity_poly.pdbx_seq_one_letter_code
_entity_poly.pdbx_strand_id
1 'polypeptide(L)'
;MFLQWYVKNSERWEVCLGPEDRQWKRVVKSAITIDEIWKRLVVGADETVLLKKRKSDRENRGKWRLAFKEKDKTGPVADISRWIAGPMAEKYKLTLEQTFVKQQATAEDIAVWLITLWTRSGDIDISPAKRVAFHVYVLLAGITGFRNSSLFGLPYSQVRFSLVRDPDDRRNSRLVAHILIIHSKRIQRNQDNKIEFSITFVPCRVFCLLSQLVARAIADDAFEAGY
;
A
#
# COMPACT_ATOMS: atom_id res chain seq x y z
N MET A 1 -16.89 -17.41 -19.23
CA MET A 1 -15.80 -16.42 -19.08
C MET A 1 -15.65 -16.06 -17.60
N PHE A 2 -14.44 -16.17 -17.03
CA PHE A 2 -14.18 -16.04 -15.57
C PHE A 2 -14.74 -14.75 -14.95
N LEU A 3 -14.51 -13.58 -15.57
CA LEU A 3 -14.96 -12.30 -15.01
C LEU A 3 -16.49 -12.21 -14.87
N GLN A 4 -17.24 -12.75 -15.84
CA GLN A 4 -18.70 -12.82 -15.74
C GLN A 4 -19.16 -13.76 -14.61
N TRP A 5 -18.49 -14.91 -14.49
CA TRP A 5 -18.76 -15.85 -13.42
C TRP A 5 -18.47 -15.20 -12.06
N TYR A 6 -17.37 -14.44 -11.93
CA TYR A 6 -17.02 -13.72 -10.72
C TYR A 6 -18.08 -12.70 -10.30
N VAL A 7 -18.64 -11.92 -11.23
CA VAL A 7 -19.75 -11.01 -10.93
C VAL A 7 -21.00 -11.79 -10.49
N LYS A 8 -21.40 -12.81 -11.25
CA LYS A 8 -22.61 -13.59 -10.99
C LYS A 8 -22.58 -14.28 -9.62
N ASN A 9 -21.41 -14.79 -9.21
CA ASN A 9 -21.26 -15.54 -7.97
C ASN A 9 -20.74 -14.67 -6.82
N SER A 10 -20.78 -13.34 -6.96
CA SER A 10 -20.39 -12.42 -5.89
C SER A 10 -21.54 -12.09 -4.91
N GLU A 11 -22.65 -12.79 -5.01
CA GLU A 11 -23.76 -12.67 -4.07
C GLU A 11 -23.41 -13.39 -2.77
N ARG A 12 -23.62 -12.71 -1.65
CA ARG A 12 -23.50 -13.28 -0.31
C ARG A 12 -24.53 -12.68 0.62
N TRP A 13 -24.78 -13.38 1.72
CA TRP A 13 -25.53 -12.83 2.84
C TRP A 13 -24.79 -11.63 3.44
N GLU A 14 -25.47 -10.47 3.48
CA GLU A 14 -25.00 -9.27 4.16
C GLU A 14 -26.00 -8.90 5.25
N VAL A 15 -25.51 -8.56 6.45
CA VAL A 15 -26.35 -8.05 7.54
C VAL A 15 -26.94 -6.71 7.11
N CYS A 16 -28.24 -6.52 7.30
CA CYS A 16 -28.90 -5.26 7.00
C CYS A 16 -29.63 -4.69 8.21
N LEU A 17 -29.76 -3.36 8.23
CA LEU A 17 -30.44 -2.62 9.30
C LEU A 17 -31.96 -2.47 9.03
N GLY A 18 -32.52 -3.37 8.22
CA GLY A 18 -33.93 -3.37 7.85
C GLY A 18 -34.76 -4.29 8.76
N PRO A 19 -36.03 -4.57 8.39
CA PRO A 19 -36.88 -5.51 9.12
C PRO A 19 -36.35 -6.95 9.09
N GLU A 20 -35.52 -7.28 8.09
CA GLU A 20 -34.82 -8.55 7.96
C GLU A 20 -33.37 -8.41 8.46
N ASP A 21 -32.87 -9.42 9.20
CA ASP A 21 -31.51 -9.42 9.74
C ASP A 21 -30.44 -9.54 8.65
N ARG A 22 -30.79 -10.16 7.50
CA ARG A 22 -29.86 -10.41 6.40
C ARG A 22 -30.57 -10.36 5.06
N GLN A 23 -29.86 -9.87 4.05
CA GLN A 23 -30.32 -9.90 2.66
C GLN A 23 -29.24 -10.46 1.74
N TRP A 24 -29.65 -11.11 0.66
CA TRP A 24 -28.75 -11.46 -0.44
C TRP A 24 -28.34 -10.19 -1.17
N LYS A 25 -27.04 -9.94 -1.24
CA LYS A 25 -26.52 -8.77 -1.95
C LYS A 25 -25.30 -9.14 -2.77
N ARG A 26 -25.31 -8.71 -4.03
CA ARG A 26 -24.14 -8.76 -4.89
C ARG A 26 -23.08 -7.79 -4.37
N VAL A 27 -21.93 -8.31 -4.00
CA VAL A 27 -20.82 -7.51 -3.44
C VAL A 27 -20.12 -6.73 -4.54
N VAL A 28 -20.00 -7.32 -5.73
CA VAL A 28 -19.42 -6.63 -6.88
C VAL A 28 -20.48 -5.75 -7.54
N LYS A 29 -20.33 -4.44 -7.33
CA LYS A 29 -21.25 -3.45 -7.90
C LYS A 29 -20.61 -2.51 -8.90
N SER A 30 -19.28 -2.48 -8.98
CA SER A 30 -18.53 -1.55 -9.84
C SER A 30 -17.75 -2.27 -10.92
N ALA A 31 -17.73 -1.68 -12.13
CA ALA A 31 -16.89 -2.16 -13.21
C ALA A 31 -15.40 -1.91 -12.92
N ILE A 32 -15.08 -0.87 -12.12
CA ILE A 32 -13.71 -0.56 -11.68
C ILE A 32 -13.14 -1.74 -10.91
N THR A 33 -13.90 -2.34 -9.99
CA THR A 33 -13.48 -3.52 -9.23
C THR A 33 -13.11 -4.69 -10.16
N ILE A 34 -13.90 -4.91 -11.22
CA ILE A 34 -13.64 -5.98 -12.19
C ILE A 34 -12.41 -5.67 -13.04
N ASP A 35 -12.25 -4.41 -13.46
CA ASP A 35 -11.08 -3.97 -14.22
C ASP A 35 -9.78 -4.08 -13.40
N GLU A 36 -9.83 -3.79 -12.10
CA GLU A 36 -8.69 -4.01 -11.19
C GLU A 36 -8.33 -5.50 -11.05
N ILE A 37 -9.34 -6.37 -10.90
CA ILE A 37 -9.12 -7.82 -10.84
C ILE A 37 -8.50 -8.31 -12.15
N TRP A 38 -9.02 -7.84 -13.29
CA TRP A 38 -8.47 -8.15 -14.60
C TRP A 38 -6.99 -7.74 -14.69
N LYS A 39 -6.66 -6.50 -14.33
CA LYS A 39 -5.27 -6.01 -14.33
C LYS A 39 -4.36 -6.81 -13.41
N ARG A 40 -4.82 -7.18 -12.21
CA ARG A 40 -4.06 -8.04 -11.29
C ARG A 40 -3.80 -9.43 -11.86
N LEU A 41 -4.80 -10.04 -12.51
CA LEU A 41 -4.63 -11.33 -13.18
C LEU A 41 -3.63 -11.23 -14.33
N VAL A 42 -3.67 -10.15 -15.11
CA VAL A 42 -2.69 -9.87 -16.18
C VAL A 42 -1.28 -9.77 -15.61
N VAL A 43 -1.08 -9.01 -14.52
CA VAL A 43 0.22 -8.91 -13.85
C VAL A 43 0.69 -10.27 -13.35
N GLY A 44 -0.16 -11.00 -12.62
CA GLY A 44 0.18 -12.33 -12.11
C GLY A 44 0.53 -13.32 -13.22
N ALA A 45 -0.22 -13.32 -14.33
CA ALA A 45 0.09 -14.14 -15.50
C ALA A 45 1.39 -13.72 -16.18
N ASP A 46 1.67 -12.42 -16.26
CA ASP A 46 2.91 -11.91 -16.85
C ASP A 46 4.15 -12.33 -16.05
N GLU A 47 4.09 -12.22 -14.73
CA GLU A 47 5.18 -12.54 -13.81
C GLU A 47 5.43 -14.05 -13.70
N THR A 48 4.40 -14.88 -13.85
CA THR A 48 4.50 -16.33 -13.63
C THR A 48 4.60 -17.15 -14.91
N VAL A 49 3.62 -17.03 -15.81
CA VAL A 49 3.50 -17.87 -17.00
C VAL A 49 4.27 -17.27 -18.17
N LEU A 50 4.02 -15.99 -18.46
CA LEU A 50 4.60 -15.35 -19.64
C LEU A 50 6.10 -15.09 -19.46
N LEU A 51 6.55 -14.78 -18.24
CA LEU A 51 7.97 -14.68 -17.93
C LEU A 51 8.71 -15.99 -18.26
N LYS A 52 8.15 -17.15 -17.90
CA LYS A 52 8.74 -18.46 -18.23
C LYS A 52 8.80 -18.66 -19.74
N LYS A 53 7.72 -18.34 -20.46
CA LYS A 53 7.67 -18.43 -21.93
C LYS A 53 8.68 -17.52 -22.62
N ARG A 54 8.88 -16.28 -22.15
CA ARG A 54 9.92 -15.36 -22.65
C ARG A 54 11.33 -15.88 -22.39
N LYS A 55 11.54 -16.61 -21.30
CA LYS A 55 12.83 -17.24 -21.00
C LYS A 55 13.10 -18.45 -21.90
N SER A 56 12.08 -19.24 -22.22
CA SER A 56 12.21 -20.43 -23.09
C SER A 56 12.25 -20.10 -24.59
N ASP A 57 11.51 -19.08 -25.03
CA ASP A 57 11.44 -18.61 -26.42
C ASP A 57 12.01 -17.20 -26.51
N ARG A 58 13.34 -17.13 -26.50
CA ARG A 58 14.09 -15.87 -26.42
C ARG A 58 14.04 -15.06 -27.70
N GLU A 59 13.82 -15.69 -28.85
CA GLU A 59 13.76 -15.02 -30.16
C GLU A 59 12.41 -14.34 -30.36
N ASN A 60 11.31 -14.94 -29.88
CA ASN A 60 9.97 -14.37 -30.02
C ASN A 60 9.42 -13.75 -28.72
N ARG A 61 10.29 -13.22 -27.84
CA ARG A 61 9.86 -12.66 -26.53
C ARG A 61 8.71 -11.65 -26.63
N GLY A 62 8.64 -10.90 -27.73
CA GLY A 62 7.58 -9.93 -27.99
C GLY A 62 6.18 -10.56 -28.08
N LYS A 63 6.05 -11.79 -28.60
CA LYS A 63 4.76 -12.52 -28.69
C LYS A 63 4.19 -12.87 -27.32
N TRP A 64 5.07 -13.07 -26.34
CA TRP A 64 4.72 -13.44 -24.97
C TRP A 64 4.60 -12.22 -24.05
N ARG A 65 4.39 -11.02 -24.60
CA ARG A 65 4.20 -9.80 -23.81
C ARG A 65 2.77 -9.33 -23.95
N LEU A 66 2.06 -9.21 -22.83
CA LEU A 66 0.79 -8.51 -22.80
C LEU A 66 1.08 -7.01 -22.82
N ALA A 67 0.98 -6.41 -24.01
CA ALA A 67 1.20 -4.98 -24.16
C ALA A 67 0.07 -4.20 -23.48
N PHE A 68 0.45 -3.31 -22.57
CA PHE A 68 -0.40 -2.26 -22.04
C PHE A 68 0.19 -0.92 -22.48
N LYS A 69 -0.30 -0.36 -23.59
CA LYS A 69 0.06 1.01 -23.97
C LYS A 69 -0.90 1.95 -23.26
N GLU A 70 -0.49 2.48 -22.11
CA GLU A 70 -1.28 3.47 -21.33
C GLU A 70 -1.70 4.67 -22.18
N LYS A 71 -0.83 5.13 -23.09
CA LYS A 71 -1.09 6.28 -23.96
C LYS A 71 -2.13 6.01 -25.04
N ASP A 72 -2.15 4.81 -25.61
CA ASP A 72 -2.96 4.51 -26.80
C ASP A 72 -4.19 3.64 -26.47
N LYS A 73 -4.28 3.08 -25.25
CA LYS A 73 -5.32 2.11 -24.84
C LYS A 73 -5.53 0.99 -25.87
N THR A 74 -4.45 0.50 -26.47
CA THR A 74 -4.48 -0.57 -27.47
C THR A 74 -3.91 -1.88 -26.92
N GLY A 75 -4.43 -3.00 -27.42
CA GLY A 75 -3.98 -4.35 -27.08
C GLY A 75 -5.00 -5.16 -26.28
N PRO A 76 -4.76 -6.47 -26.12
CA PRO A 76 -5.73 -7.41 -25.58
C PRO A 76 -6.16 -7.08 -24.14
N VAL A 77 -5.26 -6.47 -23.35
CA VAL A 77 -5.57 -6.00 -21.99
C VAL A 77 -6.58 -4.86 -22.03
N ALA A 78 -6.38 -3.89 -22.92
CA ALA A 78 -7.27 -2.74 -23.07
C ALA A 78 -8.61 -3.12 -23.70
N ASP A 79 -8.64 -4.11 -24.60
CA ASP A 79 -9.87 -4.63 -25.19
C ASP A 79 -10.79 -5.22 -24.12
N ILE A 80 -10.24 -6.03 -23.22
CA ILE A 80 -11.00 -6.60 -22.10
C ILE A 80 -11.42 -5.50 -21.12
N SER A 81 -10.55 -4.53 -20.80
CA SER A 81 -10.93 -3.36 -19.98
C SER A 81 -12.09 -2.55 -20.60
N ARG A 82 -12.09 -2.34 -21.91
CA ARG A 82 -13.19 -1.67 -22.62
C ARG A 82 -14.47 -2.51 -22.59
N TRP A 83 -14.34 -3.81 -22.78
CA TRP A 83 -15.48 -4.73 -22.67
C TRP A 83 -16.06 -4.77 -21.25
N ILE A 84 -15.23 -4.67 -20.20
CA ILE A 84 -15.65 -4.55 -18.81
C ILE A 84 -16.45 -3.25 -18.60
N ALA A 85 -15.91 -2.12 -19.08
CA ALA A 85 -16.51 -0.80 -18.90
C ALA A 85 -17.78 -0.56 -19.73
N GLY A 86 -17.97 -1.27 -20.84
CA GLY A 86 -19.18 -1.18 -21.68
C GLY A 86 -20.10 -2.39 -21.50
N PRO A 87 -20.04 -3.40 -22.40
CA PRO A 87 -20.99 -4.51 -22.43
C PRO A 87 -21.21 -5.23 -21.10
N MET A 88 -20.15 -5.43 -20.31
CA MET A 88 -20.28 -6.12 -19.02
C MET A 88 -20.92 -5.22 -17.95
N ALA A 89 -20.54 -3.95 -17.90
CA ALA A 89 -21.14 -2.99 -16.99
C ALA A 89 -22.64 -2.82 -17.26
N GLU A 90 -23.05 -2.70 -18.52
CA GLU A 90 -24.45 -2.65 -18.93
C GLU A 90 -25.20 -3.92 -18.53
N LYS A 91 -24.67 -5.09 -18.92
CA LYS A 91 -25.31 -6.39 -18.67
C LYS A 91 -25.58 -6.65 -17.19
N TYR A 92 -24.66 -6.26 -16.32
CA TYR A 92 -24.78 -6.52 -14.88
C TYR A 92 -25.19 -5.29 -14.08
N LYS A 93 -25.50 -4.15 -14.72
CA LYS A 93 -25.80 -2.88 -14.05
C LYS A 93 -24.69 -2.49 -13.05
N LEU A 94 -23.43 -2.55 -13.50
CA LEU A 94 -22.30 -2.14 -12.69
C LEU A 94 -22.12 -0.63 -12.78
N THR A 95 -21.83 0.02 -11.66
CA THR A 95 -21.47 1.43 -11.65
C THR A 95 -20.07 1.64 -12.22
N LEU A 96 -19.94 2.67 -13.06
CA LEU A 96 -18.66 3.19 -13.56
C LEU A 96 -18.10 4.27 -12.63
N GLU A 97 -18.91 4.73 -11.68
CA GLU A 97 -18.54 5.78 -10.74
C GLU A 97 -17.83 5.21 -9.52
N GLN A 98 -16.93 6.01 -8.97
CA GLN A 98 -16.33 5.72 -7.69
C GLN A 98 -17.36 5.97 -6.59
N THR A 99 -17.81 4.89 -5.96
CA THR A 99 -18.87 4.94 -4.94
C THR A 99 -18.35 5.07 -3.51
N PHE A 100 -17.03 5.02 -3.31
CA PHE A 100 -16.45 5.20 -1.99
C PHE A 100 -16.00 6.64 -1.76
N VAL A 101 -16.43 7.20 -0.64
CA VAL A 101 -15.89 8.46 -0.12
C VAL A 101 -14.63 8.10 0.64
N LYS A 102 -13.49 8.60 0.17
CA LYS A 102 -12.23 8.40 0.88
C LYS A 102 -12.25 9.27 2.14
N GLN A 103 -12.31 8.63 3.30
CA GLN A 103 -12.16 9.32 4.58
C GLN A 103 -10.69 9.41 4.98
N GLN A 104 -10.34 10.52 5.63
CA GLN A 104 -9.03 10.69 6.24
C GLN A 104 -8.94 9.80 7.48
N ALA A 105 -7.81 9.11 7.65
CA ALA A 105 -7.52 8.43 8.91
C ALA A 105 -7.25 9.46 10.00
N THR A 106 -7.95 9.35 11.13
CA THR A 106 -7.74 10.23 12.29
C THR A 106 -6.61 9.71 13.18
N ALA A 107 -6.23 10.49 14.19
CA ALA A 107 -5.28 10.04 15.20
C ALA A 107 -5.84 8.86 16.01
N GLU A 108 -7.15 8.84 16.24
CA GLU A 108 -7.87 7.75 16.91
C GLU A 108 -7.84 6.47 16.08
N ASP A 109 -8.03 6.56 14.76
CA ASP A 109 -7.90 5.40 13.88
C ASP A 109 -6.49 4.80 13.99
N ILE A 110 -5.46 5.64 13.91
CA ILE A 110 -4.06 5.22 14.07
C ILE A 110 -3.85 4.58 15.45
N ALA A 111 -4.41 5.18 16.51
CA ALA A 111 -4.34 4.63 17.87
C ALA A 111 -4.92 3.22 17.92
N VAL A 112 -6.13 3.03 17.37
CA VAL A 112 -6.83 1.74 17.35
C VAL A 112 -6.01 0.70 16.60
N TRP A 113 -5.45 1.04 15.44
CA TRP A 113 -4.58 0.14 14.68
C TRP A 113 -3.35 -0.29 15.47
N LEU A 114 -2.64 0.66 16.06
CA LEU A 114 -1.40 0.39 16.79
C LEU A 114 -1.67 -0.37 18.09
N ILE A 115 -2.70 0.00 18.85
CA ILE A 115 -3.09 -0.72 20.06
C ILE A 115 -3.47 -2.17 19.70
N THR A 116 -4.32 -2.35 18.68
CA THR A 116 -4.75 -3.68 18.22
C THR A 116 -3.57 -4.56 17.79
N LEU A 117 -2.60 -3.98 17.08
CA LEU A 117 -1.39 -4.68 16.63
C LEU A 117 -0.62 -5.34 17.79
N TRP A 118 -0.63 -4.70 18.97
CA TRP A 118 0.09 -5.18 20.14
C TRP A 118 -0.80 -6.01 21.09
N THR A 119 -2.02 -5.55 21.38
CA THR A 119 -2.94 -6.20 22.33
C THR A 119 -3.56 -7.48 21.79
N ARG A 120 -3.78 -7.56 20.46
CA ARG A 120 -4.31 -8.75 19.77
C ARG A 120 -3.22 -9.49 19.02
N SER A 121 -1.99 -9.43 19.51
CA SER A 121 -0.83 -10.05 18.87
C SER A 121 -0.94 -11.56 18.68
N GLY A 122 -1.75 -12.26 19.50
CA GLY A 122 -2.05 -13.68 19.33
C GLY A 122 -3.02 -14.00 18.19
N ASP A 123 -3.84 -13.03 17.76
CA ASP A 123 -4.79 -13.18 16.66
C ASP A 123 -4.19 -12.79 15.30
N ILE A 124 -3.01 -12.14 15.32
CA ILE A 124 -2.34 -11.60 14.13
C ILE A 124 -1.07 -12.41 13.90
N ASP A 125 -1.09 -13.30 12.92
CA ASP A 125 0.06 -14.09 12.51
C ASP A 125 1.15 -13.22 11.85
N ILE A 126 1.99 -12.63 12.69
CA ILE A 126 3.09 -11.76 12.29
C ILE A 126 4.28 -11.92 13.24
N SER A 127 5.47 -12.13 12.67
CA SER A 127 6.71 -12.17 13.45
C SER A 127 6.94 -10.84 14.20
N PRO A 128 7.60 -10.84 15.38
CA PRO A 128 7.92 -9.61 16.11
C PRO A 128 8.63 -8.54 15.26
N ALA A 129 9.60 -8.96 14.44
CA ALA A 129 10.32 -8.08 13.52
C ALA A 129 9.39 -7.34 12.54
N LYS A 130 8.54 -8.09 11.83
CA LYS A 130 7.53 -7.52 10.91
C LYS A 130 6.49 -6.66 11.64
N ARG A 131 6.17 -6.98 12.89
CA ARG A 131 5.24 -6.17 13.71
C ARG A 131 5.80 -4.78 13.98
N VAL A 132 7.07 -4.69 14.41
CA VAL A 132 7.75 -3.39 14.60
C VAL A 132 7.84 -2.63 13.28
N ALA A 133 8.21 -3.30 12.18
CA ALA A 133 8.25 -2.67 10.86
C ALA A 133 6.88 -2.13 10.42
N PHE A 134 5.81 -2.88 10.69
CA PHE A 134 4.45 -2.44 10.41
C PHE A 134 4.01 -1.26 11.29
N HIS A 135 4.40 -1.25 12.58
CA HIS A 135 4.18 -0.10 13.47
C HIS A 135 4.85 1.15 12.92
N VAL A 136 6.13 1.08 12.58
CA VAL A 136 6.89 2.17 11.94
C VAL A 136 6.19 2.65 10.68
N TYR A 137 5.75 1.73 9.83
CA TYR A 137 5.02 2.05 8.60
C TYR A 137 3.72 2.81 8.88
N VAL A 138 2.89 2.36 9.83
CA VAL A 138 1.62 3.02 10.18
C VAL A 138 1.85 4.44 10.68
N LEU A 139 2.87 4.65 11.54
CA LEU A 139 3.22 5.99 12.01
C LEU A 139 3.73 6.90 10.88
N LEU A 140 4.61 6.38 10.02
CA LEU A 140 5.09 7.14 8.85
C LEU A 140 3.95 7.52 7.91
N ALA A 141 3.07 6.58 7.59
CA ALA A 141 1.91 6.83 6.75
C ALA A 141 0.95 7.85 7.38
N GLY A 142 0.73 7.77 8.69
CA GLY A 142 -0.11 8.70 9.43
C GLY A 142 0.44 10.13 9.48
N ILE A 143 1.75 10.28 9.71
CA ILE A 143 2.41 11.60 9.79
C ILE A 143 2.47 12.28 8.41
N THR A 144 2.77 11.52 7.37
CA THR A 144 3.17 12.09 6.07
C THR A 144 2.10 12.01 5.00
N GLY A 145 1.13 11.10 5.12
CA GLY A 145 0.18 10.79 4.06
C GLY A 145 0.83 10.23 2.78
N PHE A 146 2.09 9.76 2.85
CA PHE A 146 2.79 9.23 1.69
C PHE A 146 2.15 7.95 1.17
N ARG A 147 2.29 7.74 -0.15
CA ARG A 147 1.87 6.49 -0.78
C ARG A 147 2.68 5.32 -0.23
N ASN A 148 2.05 4.16 -0.11
CA ASN A 148 2.68 2.95 0.39
C ASN A 148 3.98 2.62 -0.37
N SER A 149 4.00 2.84 -1.69
CA SER A 149 5.16 2.61 -2.55
C SER A 149 6.37 3.50 -2.25
N SER A 150 6.18 4.64 -1.57
CA SER A 150 7.27 5.51 -1.13
C SER A 150 7.80 5.12 0.27
N LEU A 151 7.03 4.36 1.04
CA LEU A 151 7.36 3.98 2.42
C LEU A 151 7.84 2.53 2.54
N PHE A 152 7.39 1.63 1.66
CA PHE A 152 7.80 0.23 1.70
C PHE A 152 9.28 0.07 1.40
N GLY A 153 9.96 -0.67 2.28
CA GLY A 153 11.38 -0.97 2.12
C GLY A 153 12.30 0.23 2.36
N LEU A 154 11.90 1.17 3.23
CA LEU A 154 12.74 2.30 3.64
C LEU A 154 14.10 1.79 4.17
N PRO A 155 15.22 2.05 3.47
CA PRO A 155 16.54 1.59 3.89
C PRO A 155 17.10 2.45 5.03
N TYR A 156 18.02 1.88 5.82
CA TYR A 156 18.72 2.63 6.87
C TYR A 156 19.51 3.83 6.34
N SER A 157 20.03 3.76 5.12
CA SER A 157 20.70 4.89 4.47
C SER A 157 19.79 6.12 4.24
N GLN A 158 18.47 5.98 4.41
CA GLN A 158 17.49 7.07 4.40
C GLN A 158 17.08 7.55 5.79
N VAL A 159 17.67 7.00 6.86
CA VAL A 159 17.42 7.38 8.24
C VAL A 159 18.74 7.77 8.91
N ARG A 160 18.87 9.04 9.28
CA ARG A 160 20.06 9.56 9.96
C ARG A 160 19.72 9.98 11.38
N PHE A 161 20.42 9.42 12.36
CA PHE A 161 20.34 9.87 13.74
C PHE A 161 21.31 11.02 14.00
N SER A 162 20.90 11.98 14.82
CA SER A 162 21.74 13.12 15.21
C SER A 162 21.46 13.49 16.65
N LEU A 163 22.51 13.77 17.41
CA LEU A 163 22.42 14.31 18.75
C LEU A 163 22.54 15.83 18.65
N VAL A 164 21.44 16.55 18.91
CA VAL A 164 21.38 18.01 18.77
C VAL A 164 21.23 18.65 20.15
N ARG A 165 21.78 19.86 20.34
CA ARG A 165 21.50 20.63 21.56
C ARG A 165 20.04 21.04 21.58
N ASP A 166 19.41 20.86 22.74
CA ASP A 166 18.04 21.27 22.96
C ASP A 166 17.94 22.81 22.88
N PRO A 167 17.07 23.37 22.01
CA PRO A 167 16.93 24.81 21.88
C PRO A 167 16.41 25.47 23.17
N ASP A 168 15.60 24.73 23.95
CA ASP A 168 14.99 25.22 25.19
C ASP A 168 15.93 25.05 26.40
N ASP A 169 16.86 24.09 26.33
CA ASP A 169 17.88 23.86 27.35
C ASP A 169 19.23 23.44 26.74
N ARG A 170 20.09 24.42 26.49
CA ARG A 170 21.40 24.20 25.87
C ARG A 170 22.36 23.29 26.66
N ARG A 171 22.04 22.96 27.92
CA ARG A 171 22.82 22.00 28.73
C ARG A 171 22.48 20.56 28.38
N ASN A 172 21.32 20.33 27.76
CA ASN A 172 20.83 19.04 27.37
C ASN A 172 20.96 18.82 25.86
N SER A 173 21.18 17.56 25.48
CA SER A 173 21.15 17.13 24.09
C SER A 173 19.98 16.19 23.89
N ARG A 174 19.33 16.29 22.72
CA ARG A 174 18.19 15.46 22.33
C ARG A 174 18.57 14.65 21.09
N LEU A 175 18.09 13.40 21.06
CA LEU A 175 18.17 12.56 19.87
C LEU A 175 17.11 12.98 18.86
N VAL A 176 17.53 13.18 17.61
CA VAL A 176 16.69 13.46 16.46
C VAL A 176 16.95 12.40 15.40
N ALA A 177 15.90 11.93 14.74
CA ALA A 177 16.04 11.16 13.51
C ALA A 177 15.57 12.00 12.32
N HIS A 178 16.39 12.03 11.28
CA HIS A 178 16.11 12.64 10.00
C HIS A 178 15.74 11.54 9.01
N ILE A 179 14.56 11.62 8.41
CA ILE A 179 14.00 10.60 7.52
C ILE A 179 13.86 11.21 6.13
N LEU A 180 14.51 10.60 5.15
CA LEU A 180 14.47 10.98 3.75
C LEU A 180 13.54 10.06 2.97
N ILE A 181 12.40 10.57 2.50
CA ILE A 181 11.47 9.82 1.65
C ILE A 181 11.67 10.19 0.19
N ILE A 182 11.78 9.17 -0.67
CA ILE A 182 11.88 9.34 -2.12
C ILE A 182 10.51 9.04 -2.75
N HIS A 183 9.99 9.98 -3.54
CA HIS A 183 8.70 9.82 -4.21
C HIS A 183 8.76 8.80 -5.35
N SER A 184 7.76 7.91 -5.40
CA SER A 184 7.68 6.86 -6.41
C SER A 184 7.17 7.33 -7.80
N LYS A 185 6.64 8.56 -7.92
CA LYS A 185 6.15 9.12 -9.20
C LYS A 185 7.22 9.99 -9.88
N ARG A 186 7.61 9.64 -11.10
CA ARG A 186 8.49 10.44 -11.99
C ARG A 186 7.75 11.57 -12.73
N ILE A 187 6.86 12.32 -12.07
CA ILE A 187 6.27 13.52 -12.71
C ILE A 187 7.25 14.67 -12.46
N GLN A 188 8.18 14.85 -13.40
CA GLN A 188 9.28 15.80 -13.30
C GLN A 188 8.80 17.24 -13.57
N ARG A 189 8.75 18.05 -12.51
CA ARG A 189 9.03 19.48 -12.56
C ARG A 189 9.89 19.77 -11.33
N ASN A 190 11.13 20.21 -11.55
CA ASN A 190 12.15 20.68 -10.61
C ASN A 190 12.02 20.34 -9.10
N GLN A 191 13.06 19.66 -8.57
CA GLN A 191 13.41 19.52 -7.13
C GLN A 191 12.50 18.71 -6.17
N ASP A 192 11.27 18.32 -6.53
CA ASP A 192 10.29 17.71 -5.58
C ASP A 192 10.30 16.16 -5.43
N ASN A 193 11.41 15.48 -5.71
CA ASN A 193 11.44 14.01 -5.66
C ASN A 193 11.83 13.42 -4.29
N LYS A 194 12.29 14.26 -3.36
CA LYS A 194 12.77 13.84 -2.04
C LYS A 194 12.26 14.80 -0.98
N ILE A 195 11.82 14.27 0.13
CA ILE A 195 11.41 15.06 1.30
C ILE A 195 12.17 14.54 2.51
N GLU A 196 12.91 15.42 3.18
CA GLU A 196 13.53 15.14 4.46
C GLU A 196 12.71 15.81 5.55
N PHE A 197 12.39 15.06 6.60
CA PHE A 197 11.77 15.60 7.80
C PHE A 197 12.43 15.02 9.05
N SER A 198 12.32 15.75 10.14
CA SER A 198 12.95 15.39 11.41
C SER A 198 11.90 15.00 12.43
N ILE A 199 12.18 13.99 13.24
CA ILE A 199 11.34 13.57 14.34
C ILE A 199 12.13 13.54 15.64
N THR A 200 11.43 13.85 16.73
CA THR A 200 11.94 13.83 18.09
C THR A 200 11.18 12.79 18.93
N PHE A 201 11.61 12.63 20.17
CA PHE A 201 10.90 11.78 21.12
C PHE A 201 9.53 12.38 21.46
N VAL A 202 8.49 11.54 21.40
CA VAL A 202 7.14 11.87 21.86
C VAL A 202 6.87 11.06 23.14
N PRO A 203 6.32 11.67 24.23
CA PRO A 203 6.05 10.99 25.50
C PRO A 203 4.84 10.05 25.44
N CYS A 204 4.73 9.28 24.35
CA CYS A 204 3.76 8.22 24.17
C CYS A 204 4.39 7.11 23.32
N ARG A 205 4.70 5.96 23.92
CA ARG A 205 5.42 4.86 23.24
C ARG A 205 4.69 4.32 22.00
N VAL A 206 3.36 4.35 22.02
CA VAL A 206 2.53 3.93 20.88
C VAL A 206 2.73 4.87 19.68
N PHE A 207 2.90 6.17 19.92
CA PHE A 207 3.06 7.18 18.85
C PHE A 207 4.50 7.62 18.60
N CYS A 208 5.45 7.20 19.44
CA CYS A 208 6.85 7.63 19.35
C CYS A 208 7.59 6.86 18.25
N LEU A 209 7.53 7.39 17.02
CA LEU A 209 8.23 6.84 15.85
C LEU A 209 9.74 6.72 16.09
N LEU A 210 10.36 7.70 16.77
CA LEU A 210 11.79 7.68 17.08
C LEU A 210 12.17 6.45 17.91
N SER A 211 11.37 6.10 18.93
CA SER A 211 11.63 4.92 19.77
C SER A 211 11.59 3.63 18.96
N GLN A 212 10.65 3.52 18.01
CA GLN A 212 10.51 2.34 17.16
C GLN A 212 11.67 2.21 16.17
N LEU A 213 12.11 3.32 15.57
CA LEU A 213 13.28 3.33 14.68
C LEU A 213 14.58 2.97 15.41
N VAL A 214 14.80 3.52 16.61
CA VAL A 214 15.98 3.19 17.43
C VAL A 214 15.96 1.72 17.85
N ALA A 215 14.83 1.23 18.37
CA ALA A 215 14.69 -0.17 18.76
C ALA A 215 14.96 -1.12 17.58
N ARG A 216 14.46 -0.78 16.40
CA ARG A 216 14.70 -1.55 15.18
C ARG A 216 16.16 -1.50 14.73
N ALA A 217 16.78 -0.32 14.73
CA ALA A 217 18.20 -0.15 14.38
C ALA A 217 19.13 -0.94 15.30
N ILE A 218 18.87 -0.95 16.61
CA ILE A 218 19.63 -1.75 17.57
C ILE A 218 19.44 -3.25 17.30
N ALA A 219 18.19 -3.69 17.08
CA ALA A 219 17.89 -5.10 16.83
C ALA A 219 18.51 -5.65 15.53
N ASP A 220 18.67 -4.79 14.52
CA ASP A 220 19.26 -5.14 13.22
C ASP A 220 20.78 -4.84 13.15
N ASP A 221 21.41 -4.45 14.28
CA ASP A 221 22.82 -4.04 14.38
C ASP A 221 23.23 -2.99 13.33
N ALA A 222 22.33 -2.02 13.09
CA ALA A 222 22.44 -1.11 11.96
C ALA A 222 23.59 -0.09 12.07
N PHE A 223 24.14 0.08 13.27
CA PHE A 223 25.24 1.03 13.52
C PHE A 223 26.61 0.44 13.19
N GLU A 224 26.79 -0.88 13.34
CA GLU A 224 28.07 -1.57 13.08
C GLU A 224 28.10 -2.23 11.70
N ALA A 225 26.95 -2.61 11.15
CA ALA A 225 26.86 -3.35 9.89
C ALA A 225 27.09 -2.52 8.61
N GLY A 226 27.29 -1.19 8.70
CA GLY A 226 27.72 -0.33 7.58
C GLY A 226 26.70 -0.11 6.46
N TYR A 227 25.40 -0.08 6.79
CA TYR A 227 24.28 0.12 5.84
C TYR A 227 24.23 1.48 5.12
#